data_AF-A0A2G6KG06-F1
#
_entry.id   AF-A0A2G6KG06-F1
#
_cell.length_a   1.000
_cell.length_b   1.000
_cell.length_c   1.000
_cell.angle_alpha   90.00
_cell.angle_beta   90.00
_cell.angle_gamma   90.00
#
_symmetry.space_group_name_H-M   'P 1'
#
loop_
_entity.id
_entity.type
_entity.pdbx_description
1 polymer ?
#
loop_
_entity_poly.entity_id
_entity_poly.type
_entity_poly.pdbx_seq_one_letter_code
_entity_poly.pdbx_strand_id
1 'polypeptide(L)'
;MLRPGLVLLLVLLLSPVARADQFMTQTRWVMGTYLRIHLPADRADLDTLFRSCFDTAQHWDNLLSPWQDTAPLTKLSHAAGRWVALPTDVMAYLERAKQDARRSGGLFDITLTREGSAAME
;
A
#
# COMPACT_ATOMS: atom_id res chain seq x y z
N MET A 1 31.42 -21.46 -48.74
CA MET A 1 31.89 -21.15 -47.37
C MET A 1 31.24 -19.84 -46.94
N LEU A 2 30.32 -19.87 -45.97
CA LEU A 2 29.71 -18.63 -45.46
C LEU A 2 30.80 -17.76 -44.80
N ARG A 3 30.80 -16.46 -45.12
CA ARG A 3 31.73 -15.52 -44.50
C ARG A 3 31.44 -15.43 -43.00
N PRO A 4 32.45 -15.50 -42.11
CA PRO A 4 32.24 -15.46 -40.67
C PRO A 4 31.55 -14.17 -40.20
N GLY A 5 31.75 -13.05 -40.91
CA GLY A 5 31.05 -11.80 -40.65
C GLY A 5 29.53 -11.86 -40.92
N LEU A 6 29.08 -12.67 -41.88
CA LEU A 6 27.65 -12.86 -42.17
C LEU A 6 26.97 -13.68 -41.08
N VAL A 7 27.66 -14.68 -40.54
CA VAL A 7 27.17 -15.51 -39.43
C VAL A 7 27.06 -14.66 -38.15
N LEU A 8 28.05 -13.80 -37.87
CA LEU A 8 28.01 -12.89 -36.71
C LEU A 8 26.86 -11.88 -36.82
N LEU A 9 26.63 -11.30 -38.01
CA LEU A 9 25.52 -10.39 -38.27
C LEU A 9 24.16 -11.08 -38.10
N LEU A 10 24.02 -12.31 -38.58
CA LEU A 10 22.80 -13.12 -38.41
C LEU A 10 22.53 -13.45 -36.94
N VAL A 11 23.56 -13.81 -36.17
CA VAL A 11 23.42 -14.08 -34.73
C VAL A 11 23.02 -12.83 -33.94
N LEU A 12 23.53 -11.65 -34.32
CA LEU A 12 23.12 -10.38 -33.71
C LEU A 12 21.68 -9.98 -34.07
N LEU A 13 21.23 -10.26 -35.29
CA LEU A 13 19.86 -9.98 -35.74
C LEU A 13 18.83 -10.99 -35.22
N LEU A 14 19.25 -12.24 -34.97
CA LEU A 14 18.41 -13.31 -34.40
C LEU A 14 18.48 -13.38 -32.88
N SER A 15 19.30 -12.54 -32.24
CA SER A 15 19.32 -12.45 -30.78
C SER A 15 17.93 -12.01 -30.33
N PRO A 16 17.18 -12.84 -29.57
CA PRO A 16 15.94 -12.38 -28.99
C PRO A 16 16.32 -11.20 -28.11
N VAL A 17 15.84 -10.00 -28.47
CA VAL A 17 15.84 -8.88 -27.56
C VAL A 17 15.18 -9.42 -26.31
N ALA A 18 15.97 -9.63 -25.25
CA ALA A 18 15.43 -9.98 -23.96
C ALA A 18 14.38 -8.93 -23.68
N ARG A 19 13.11 -9.29 -23.76
CA ARG A 19 12.02 -8.42 -23.35
C ARG A 19 12.22 -8.28 -21.85
N ALA A 20 12.94 -7.24 -21.45
CA ALA A 20 12.87 -6.77 -20.08
C ALA A 20 11.38 -6.54 -19.82
N ASP A 21 10.83 -7.19 -18.79
CA ASP A 21 9.46 -6.94 -18.37
C ASP A 21 9.33 -5.43 -18.16
N GLN A 22 8.62 -4.78 -19.07
CA GLN A 22 8.45 -3.34 -19.02
C GLN A 22 7.38 -3.09 -17.97
N PHE A 23 7.74 -2.36 -16.91
CA PHE A 23 6.79 -1.92 -15.90
C PHE A 23 6.53 -0.44 -16.07
N MET A 24 5.26 -0.06 -16.08
CA MET A 24 4.89 1.32 -15.80
C MET A 24 4.90 1.52 -14.29
N THR A 25 5.40 2.67 -13.85
CA THR A 25 5.52 3.01 -12.43
C THR A 25 4.86 4.34 -12.17
N GLN A 26 4.04 4.41 -11.13
CA GLN A 26 3.53 5.67 -10.59
C GLN A 26 3.81 5.75 -9.09
N THR A 27 4.10 6.96 -8.61
CA THR A 27 4.34 7.22 -7.18
C THR A 27 3.46 8.37 -6.73
N ARG A 28 2.81 8.25 -5.57
CA ARG A 28 2.04 9.34 -4.95
C ARG A 28 2.32 9.40 -3.45
N TRP A 29 2.17 10.59 -2.87
CA TRP A 29 2.19 10.78 -1.42
C TRP A 29 0.82 10.43 -0.83
N VAL A 30 0.77 9.48 0.10
CA VAL A 30 -0.45 9.02 0.78
C VAL A 30 -0.09 8.33 2.09
N MET A 31 -0.95 8.37 3.12
CA MET A 31 -0.68 7.74 4.43
C MET A 31 0.64 8.17 5.08
N GLY A 32 1.05 9.43 4.86
CA GLY A 32 2.29 9.98 5.42
C GLY A 32 3.59 9.46 4.79
N THR A 33 3.54 8.82 3.62
CA THR A 33 4.72 8.31 2.90
C THR A 33 4.50 8.31 1.38
N TYR A 34 5.52 7.90 0.62
CA TYR A 34 5.41 7.67 -0.82
C TYR A 34 4.97 6.24 -1.11
N LEU A 35 3.78 6.06 -1.68
CA LEU A 35 3.33 4.80 -2.25
C LEU A 35 3.74 4.73 -3.72
N ARG A 36 4.56 3.74 -4.06
CA ARG A 36 4.97 3.43 -5.44
C ARG A 36 4.33 2.14 -5.90
N ILE A 37 3.68 2.18 -7.06
CA ILE A 37 3.01 1.04 -7.68
C ILE A 37 3.69 0.76 -9.02
N HIS A 38 3.94 -0.51 -9.28
CA HIS A 38 4.51 -1.04 -10.52
C HIS A 38 3.48 -1.96 -11.18
N LEU A 39 3.15 -1.71 -12.44
CA LEU A 39 2.23 -2.52 -13.22
C LEU A 39 2.88 -2.92 -14.56
N PRO A 40 2.62 -4.13 -15.10
CA PRO A 40 3.09 -4.51 -16.42
C PRO A 40 2.62 -3.51 -17.49
N ALA A 41 3.54 -3.00 -18.31
CA ALA A 41 3.29 -1.90 -19.25
C ALA A 41 2.44 -2.30 -20.46
N ASP A 42 2.22 -3.60 -20.68
CA ASP A 42 1.40 -4.15 -21.77
C ASP A 42 -0.10 -4.21 -21.43
N ARG A 43 -0.46 -3.83 -20.20
CA ARG A 43 -1.85 -3.69 -19.75
C ARG A 43 -2.56 -2.54 -20.49
N ALA A 44 -3.73 -2.80 -21.06
CA ALA A 44 -4.51 -1.77 -21.76
C ALA A 44 -5.23 -0.79 -20.81
N ASP A 45 -5.42 -1.16 -19.54
CA ASP A 45 -6.24 -0.45 -18.55
C ASP A 45 -5.41 0.17 -17.41
N LEU A 46 -4.13 0.47 -17.68
CA LEU A 46 -3.16 0.94 -16.70
C LEU A 46 -3.65 2.11 -15.86
N ASP A 47 -4.23 3.14 -16.49
CA ASP A 47 -4.69 4.33 -15.78
C ASP A 47 -5.81 4.01 -14.80
N THR A 48 -6.72 3.10 -15.18
CA THR A 48 -7.82 2.66 -14.31
C THR A 48 -7.28 1.88 -13.13
N LEU A 49 -6.31 0.99 -13.35
CA LEU A 49 -5.68 0.27 -12.25
C LEU A 49 -4.92 1.17 -11.29
N PHE A 50 -4.05 2.04 -11.81
CA PHE A 50 -3.29 2.96 -10.97
C PHE A 50 -4.23 3.79 -10.13
N ARG A 51 -5.27 4.35 -10.75
CA ARG A 51 -6.31 5.09 -10.06
C ARG A 51 -6.96 4.23 -8.98
N SER A 52 -7.41 3.02 -9.29
CA SER A 52 -8.04 2.12 -8.32
C SER A 52 -7.14 1.83 -7.11
N CYS A 53 -5.85 1.58 -7.33
CA CYS A 53 -4.91 1.32 -6.25
C CYS A 53 -4.69 2.54 -5.36
N PHE A 54 -4.50 3.73 -5.96
CA PHE A 54 -4.33 4.95 -5.20
C PHE A 54 -5.61 5.39 -4.48
N ASP A 55 -6.77 5.22 -5.11
CA ASP A 55 -8.08 5.50 -4.51
C ASP A 55 -8.32 4.58 -3.31
N THR A 56 -7.86 3.32 -3.37
CA THR A 56 -7.90 2.39 -2.23
C THR A 56 -7.00 2.86 -1.08
N ALA A 57 -5.77 3.28 -1.38
CA ALA A 57 -4.87 3.81 -0.34
C ALA A 57 -5.43 5.09 0.29
N GLN A 58 -5.99 6.00 -0.52
CA GLN A 58 -6.61 7.22 -0.03
C GLN A 58 -7.86 6.94 0.80
N HIS A 59 -8.66 5.93 0.43
CA HIS A 59 -9.80 5.50 1.21
C HIS A 59 -9.38 5.09 2.62
N TRP A 60 -8.34 4.26 2.76
CA TRP A 60 -7.82 3.86 4.06
C TRP A 60 -7.21 5.02 4.85
N ASP A 61 -6.50 5.93 4.18
CA ASP A 61 -5.98 7.15 4.81
C ASP A 61 -7.11 7.99 5.42
N ASN A 62 -8.21 8.19 4.69
CA ASN A 62 -9.38 8.94 5.19
C ASN A 62 -10.08 8.25 6.36
N LEU A 63 -9.97 6.93 6.48
CA LEU A 63 -10.60 6.16 7.55
C LEU A 63 -9.74 6.09 8.81
N LEU A 64 -8.43 5.95 8.65
CA LEU A 64 -7.50 5.54 9.70
C LEU A 64 -6.50 6.64 10.08
N SER A 65 -6.46 7.78 9.39
CA SER A 65 -5.49 8.83 9.69
C SER A 65 -5.77 9.47 11.05
N PRO A 66 -4.82 9.42 12.01
CA PRO A 66 -4.95 10.09 13.30
C PRO A 66 -4.79 11.61 13.19
N TRP A 67 -4.42 12.13 12.02
CA TRP A 67 -4.21 13.55 11.75
C TRP A 67 -5.44 14.23 11.14
N GLN A 68 -6.49 13.46 10.83
CA GLN A 68 -7.73 13.96 10.28
C GLN A 68 -8.82 13.90 11.35
N ASP A 69 -9.29 15.06 11.81
CA ASP A 69 -10.36 15.15 12.83
C ASP A 69 -11.67 14.48 12.40
N THR A 70 -11.90 14.43 11.08
CA THR A 70 -13.11 13.85 10.52
C THR A 70 -13.05 12.32 10.38
N ALA A 71 -11.86 11.73 10.49
CA ALA A 71 -11.65 10.29 10.34
C ALA A 71 -12.41 9.51 11.44
N PRO A 72 -13.05 8.38 11.10
CA PRO A 72 -13.69 7.50 12.07
C PRO A 72 -12.78 7.07 13.22
N LEU A 73 -11.50 6.80 12.94
CA LEU A 73 -10.55 6.41 13.99
C LEU A 73 -10.34 7.54 15.01
N THR A 74 -10.15 8.78 14.54
CA THR A 74 -10.01 9.96 15.40
C THR A 74 -11.28 10.17 16.24
N LYS A 75 -12.46 10.04 15.63
CA LYS A 75 -13.74 10.10 16.35
C LYS A 75 -13.85 9.03 17.44
N LEU A 76 -13.41 7.81 17.17
CA LEU A 76 -13.37 6.73 18.15
C LEU A 76 -12.45 7.10 19.33
N SER A 77 -11.24 7.59 19.04
CA SER A 77 -10.28 8.00 20.07
C SER A 77 -10.84 9.09 21.00
N HIS A 78 -11.63 10.04 20.46
CA HIS A 78 -12.26 11.10 21.25
C HIS A 78 -13.57 10.70 21.93
N ALA A 79 -14.10 9.51 21.66
CA ALA A 79 -15.41 9.11 22.15
C ALA A 79 -15.43 8.65 23.61
N ALA A 80 -14.27 8.46 24.25
CA ALA A 80 -14.03 7.95 25.61
C ALA A 80 -15.30 7.69 26.44
N GLY A 81 -15.63 6.40 26.61
CA GLY A 81 -16.78 5.95 27.40
C GLY A 81 -18.14 5.97 26.67
N ARG A 82 -18.17 6.36 25.39
CA ARG A 82 -19.40 6.37 24.57
C ARG A 82 -19.29 5.42 23.39
N TRP A 83 -20.43 4.87 22.99
CA TRP A 83 -20.55 4.09 21.76
C TRP A 83 -20.53 5.00 20.54
N VAL A 84 -19.74 4.61 19.53
CA VAL A 84 -19.67 5.30 18.24
C VAL A 84 -19.89 4.29 17.12
N ALA A 85 -20.72 4.67 16.15
CA ALA A 85 -20.87 3.91 14.93
C ALA A 85 -19.62 4.06 14.06
N LEU A 86 -19.04 2.93 13.64
CA LEU A 86 -17.90 2.90 12.73
C LEU A 86 -18.30 2.27 11.40
N PRO A 87 -17.67 2.68 10.29
CA PRO A 87 -17.78 1.94 9.03
C PRO A 87 -17.38 0.48 9.21
N THR A 88 -18.03 -0.42 8.47
CA THR A 88 -17.80 -1.87 8.55
C THR A 88 -16.33 -2.23 8.35
N ASP A 89 -15.65 -1.57 7.41
CA ASP A 89 -14.25 -1.84 7.09
C ASP A 89 -13.31 -1.46 8.25
N VAL A 90 -13.60 -0.36 8.95
CA VAL A 90 -12.85 0.05 10.15
C VAL A 90 -13.07 -0.94 11.28
N MET A 91 -14.30 -1.39 11.49
CA MET A 91 -14.61 -2.41 12.50
C MET A 91 -13.86 -3.73 12.21
N ALA A 92 -13.88 -4.18 10.95
CA ALA A 92 -13.18 -5.39 10.54
C ALA A 92 -11.66 -5.27 10.74
N TYR A 93 -11.08 -4.12 10.38
CA TYR A 93 -9.68 -3.82 10.62
C TYR A 93 -9.31 -3.86 12.11
N LEU A 94 -10.09 -3.20 12.96
CA LEU A 94 -9.85 -3.18 14.41
C LEU A 94 -9.97 -4.58 15.03
N GLU A 95 -10.94 -5.39 14.61
CA GLU A 95 -11.06 -6.77 15.09
C GLU A 95 -9.84 -7.62 14.70
N ARG A 96 -9.35 -7.47 13.47
CA ARG A 96 -8.11 -8.13 13.05
C ARG A 96 -6.91 -7.66 13.87
N ALA A 97 -6.76 -6.36 14.06
CA ALA A 97 -5.67 -5.79 14.83
C ALA A 97 -5.69 -6.26 16.30
N LYS A 98 -6.88 -6.37 16.91
CA LYS A 98 -7.06 -6.97 18.25
C LYS A 98 -6.62 -8.44 18.30
N GLN A 99 -6.89 -9.22 17.24
CA GLN A 99 -6.41 -10.60 17.16
C GLN A 99 -4.89 -10.66 17.09
N ASP A 100 -4.28 -9.81 16.28
CA ASP A 100 -2.82 -9.76 16.13
C ASP A 100 -2.16 -9.29 17.43
N ALA A 101 -2.77 -8.35 18.17
CA ALA A 101 -2.32 -7.93 19.49
C ALA A 101 -2.28 -9.11 20.48
N ARG A 102 -3.36 -9.90 20.53
CA ARG A 102 -3.41 -11.13 21.36
C ARG A 102 -2.35 -12.15 20.96
N ARG A 103 -2.16 -12.39 19.66
CA ARG A 103 -1.17 -13.35 19.13
C ARG A 103 0.26 -12.95 19.48
N SER A 104 0.51 -11.65 19.54
CA SER A 104 1.82 -11.10 19.86
C SER A 104 2.11 -11.05 21.37
N GLY A 105 1.15 -11.41 22.23
CA GLY A 105 1.28 -11.26 23.68
C GLY A 105 1.38 -9.79 24.13
N GLY A 106 0.85 -8.86 23.34
CA GLY A 106 0.90 -7.42 23.62
C GLY A 106 2.11 -6.68 23.03
N LEU A 107 3.00 -7.34 22.28
CA LEU A 107 4.09 -6.66 21.55
C LEU A 107 3.58 -5.73 20.44
N PHE A 108 2.44 -6.09 19.84
CA PHE A 108 1.65 -5.21 19.00
C PHE A 108 0.42 -4.77 19.80
N ASP A 109 0.26 -3.46 20.01
CA ASP A 109 -0.88 -2.89 20.73
C ASP A 109 -1.36 -1.61 20.04
N ILE A 110 -2.60 -1.66 19.55
CA ILE A 110 -3.26 -0.55 18.85
C ILE A 110 -3.84 0.53 19.78
N THR A 111 -3.76 0.32 21.10
CA THR A 111 -4.22 1.28 22.11
C THR A 111 -3.10 2.19 22.60
N LEU A 112 -1.84 1.88 22.25
CA LEU A 112 -0.70 2.73 22.56
C LEU A 112 -0.77 4.01 21.74
N THR A 113 -0.85 5.15 22.42
CA THR A 113 -0.69 6.48 21.83
C THR A 113 0.70 7.02 22.14
N ARG A 114 1.16 8.03 21.39
CA ARG A 114 2.43 8.73 21.65
C ARG A 114 2.52 9.28 23.09
N GLU A 115 1.38 9.67 23.64
CA GLU A 115 1.25 10.15 25.02
C GLU A 115 1.30 8.99 26.04
N GLY A 116 0.73 7.83 25.70
CA GLY A 116 0.80 6.62 26.52
C GLY A 116 2.19 5.97 26.54
N SER A 117 2.93 6.00 25.42
CA SER A 117 4.30 5.46 25.36
C SER A 117 5.30 6.29 26.17
N ALA A 118 5.12 7.62 26.21
CA ALA A 118 5.98 8.51 26.99
C ALA A 118 5.78 8.40 28.51
N ALA A 119 4.69 7.79 28.97
CA ALA A 119 4.43 7.52 30.40
C ALA A 119 5.00 6.17 30.88
N MET A 120 5.57 5.37 29.96
CA MET A 120 6.17 4.06 30.24
C MET A 120 7.71 4.10 30.29
N GLU A 121 8.32 5.25 30.01
CA GLU A 121 9.73 5.58 30.23
C GLU A 121 9.92 6.31 31.57
#